data_AF-A0A813ENM5-F1
#
_entry.id   AF-A0A813ENM5-F1
#
_cell.length_a   1.000
_cell.length_b   1.000
_cell.length_c   1.000
_cell.angle_alpha   90.00
_cell.angle_beta   90.00
_cell.angle_gamma   90.00
#
_symmetry.space_group_name_H-M   'P 1'
#
loop_
_entity.id
_entity.type
_entity.pdbx_description
1 polymer ?
#
loop_
_entity_poly.entity_id
_entity_poly.type
_entity_poly.pdbx_seq_one_letter_code
_entity_poly.pdbx_strand_id
1 'polypeptide(L)'
;GGFMGSYPVPIKSPSVLEAKVHPLVFQCYKSFWVFATGWLFVLANGTSYEFSWWGVASAAFWVPAGLSTIISVPRIGLAMTMVVSCGSSTILSFLVFWLFLGDRMQQHSILGHEVYLAP
;
A
#
# COMPACT_ATOMS: atom_id res chain seq x y z
N GLY A 1 -3.02 -1.45 9.10
CA GLY A 1 -1.59 -1.12 8.94
C GLY A 1 -0.59 -2.06 9.60
N GLY A 2 -0.96 -2.86 10.62
CA GLY A 2 0.01 -3.58 11.46
C GLY A 2 0.98 -4.56 10.74
N PHE A 3 0.54 -5.22 9.66
CA PHE A 3 1.36 -6.17 8.91
C PHE A 3 2.06 -5.58 7.67
N MET A 4 1.84 -4.30 7.36
CA MET A 4 2.54 -3.69 6.21
C MET A 4 4.04 -3.54 6.48
N GLY A 5 4.43 -3.28 7.73
CA GLY A 5 5.82 -3.16 8.18
C GLY A 5 6.65 -4.45 8.06
N SER A 6 6.02 -5.60 8.29
CA SER A 6 6.69 -6.91 8.30
C SER A 6 6.73 -7.59 6.94
N TYR A 7 5.89 -7.16 5.98
CA TYR A 7 5.82 -7.72 4.64
C TYR A 7 7.17 -7.82 3.89
N PRO A 8 8.09 -6.85 3.98
CA PRO A 8 9.36 -6.95 3.27
C PRO A 8 10.47 -7.68 4.06
N VAL A 9 10.20 -8.13 5.30
CA VAL A 9 11.17 -8.89 6.13
C VAL A 9 11.57 -10.23 5.50
N PRO A 10 10.66 -11.07 4.98
CA PRO A 10 11.00 -12.36 4.37
C PRO A 10 11.85 -12.22 3.09
N ILE A 11 11.76 -11.07 2.40
CA ILE A 11 12.55 -10.75 1.20
C ILE A 11 14.05 -10.65 1.54
N LYS A 12 14.37 -10.30 2.79
CA LYS A 12 15.75 -10.28 3.30
C LYS A 12 16.21 -11.60 3.93
N SER A 13 15.39 -12.65 3.89
CA SER A 13 15.82 -13.95 4.44
C SER A 13 17.05 -14.49 3.67
N PRO A 14 18.01 -15.15 4.36
CA PRO A 14 19.23 -15.65 3.72
C PRO A 14 18.93 -16.57 2.52
N SER A 15 17.92 -17.43 2.65
CA SER A 15 17.49 -18.36 1.60
C SER A 15 16.99 -17.65 0.35
N VAL A 16 16.31 -16.50 0.48
CA VAL A 16 15.82 -15.71 -0.66
C VAL A 16 16.95 -14.92 -1.32
N LEU A 17 17.88 -14.40 -0.53
CA LEU A 17 19.06 -13.69 -1.03
C LEU A 17 19.99 -14.62 -1.80
N GLU A 18 20.17 -15.85 -1.32
CA GLU A 18 20.97 -16.90 -1.97
C GLU A 18 20.36 -17.35 -3.30
N ALA A 19 19.03 -17.46 -3.35
CA ALA A 19 18.30 -17.83 -4.55
C ALA A 19 18.25 -16.74 -5.64
N LYS A 20 18.70 -15.50 -5.35
CA LYS A 20 18.74 -14.34 -6.29
C LYS A 20 17.45 -14.19 -7.11
N VAL A 21 16.30 -14.41 -6.49
CA VAL A 21 15.01 -14.42 -7.17
C VAL A 21 14.70 -13.03 -7.70
N HIS A 22 14.28 -12.96 -8.97
CA HIS A 22 13.97 -11.68 -9.61
C HIS A 22 12.80 -10.98 -8.89
N PRO A 23 12.87 -9.66 -8.58
CA PRO A 23 11.85 -8.90 -7.85
C PRO A 23 10.43 -9.04 -8.41
N LEU A 24 10.33 -9.22 -9.73
CA LEU A 24 9.07 -9.38 -10.45
C LEU A 24 8.31 -10.65 -10.04
N VAL A 25 9.03 -11.72 -9.66
CA VAL A 25 8.41 -12.95 -9.16
C VAL A 25 7.70 -12.70 -7.83
N PHE A 26 8.31 -11.94 -6.93
CA PHE A 26 7.68 -11.55 -5.66
C PHE A 26 6.42 -10.69 -5.87
N GLN A 27 6.46 -9.75 -6.82
CA GLN A 27 5.30 -8.95 -7.16
C GLN A 27 4.19 -9.81 -7.79
N CYS A 28 4.51 -10.78 -8.65
CA CYS A 28 3.53 -11.70 -9.23
C CYS A 28 2.85 -12.57 -8.17
N TYR A 29 3.62 -13.14 -7.23
CA TYR A 29 3.05 -13.89 -6.11
C TYR A 29 2.13 -13.00 -5.26
N LYS A 30 2.55 -11.77 -4.97
CA LYS A 30 1.73 -10.80 -4.24
C LYS A 30 0.41 -10.52 -4.96
N SER A 31 0.46 -10.18 -6.24
CA SER A 31 -0.72 -9.90 -7.05
C SER A 31 -1.63 -11.12 -7.18
N PHE A 32 -1.06 -12.32 -7.32
CA PHE A 32 -1.82 -13.57 -7.35
C PHE A 32 -2.59 -13.81 -6.06
N TRP A 33 -1.94 -13.65 -4.89
CA TRP A 33 -2.61 -13.83 -3.61
C TRP A 33 -3.69 -12.77 -3.36
N VAL A 34 -3.45 -11.51 -3.76
CA VAL A 34 -4.48 -10.46 -3.68
C VAL A 34 -5.67 -10.78 -4.57
N PHE A 35 -5.44 -11.29 -5.79
CA PHE A 35 -6.49 -11.73 -6.68
C PHE A 35 -7.25 -12.93 -6.12
N ALA A 36 -6.56 -13.97 -5.66
CA ALA A 36 -7.15 -15.18 -5.11
C ALA A 36 -7.97 -14.91 -3.85
N THR A 37 -7.44 -14.12 -2.91
CA THR A 37 -8.15 -13.75 -1.68
C THR A 37 -9.31 -12.78 -1.94
N GLY A 38 -9.18 -11.88 -2.93
CA GLY A 38 -10.27 -11.03 -3.39
C GLY A 38 -11.43 -11.84 -3.96
N TRP A 39 -11.15 -12.82 -4.83
CA TRP A 39 -12.18 -13.71 -5.36
C TRP A 39 -12.80 -14.60 -4.29
N LEU A 40 -11.99 -15.13 -3.36
CA LEU A 40 -12.51 -15.91 -2.23
C LEU A 40 -13.48 -15.08 -1.39
N PHE A 41 -13.18 -13.81 -1.15
CA PHE A 41 -14.05 -12.90 -0.40
C PHE A 41 -15.37 -12.61 -1.13
N VAL A 42 -15.33 -12.41 -2.45
CA VAL A 42 -16.53 -12.23 -3.29
C VAL A 42 -17.40 -13.49 -3.26
N LEU A 43 -16.79 -14.66 -3.45
CA LEU A 43 -17.49 -15.94 -3.42
C LEU A 43 -18.08 -16.25 -2.04
N ALA A 44 -17.37 -15.92 -0.96
CA ALA A 44 -17.82 -16.15 0.41
C ALA A 44 -18.97 -15.21 0.85
N ASN A 45 -19.01 -13.97 0.34
CA ASN A 45 -20.08 -13.01 0.66
C ASN A 45 -21.32 -13.14 -0.24
N GLY A 46 -21.24 -13.86 -1.35
CA GLY A 46 -22.37 -14.07 -2.27
C GLY A 46 -22.94 -12.79 -2.88
N THR A 47 -22.18 -11.68 -2.86
CA THR A 47 -22.60 -10.39 -3.39
C THR A 47 -22.44 -10.33 -4.92
N SER A 48 -23.33 -9.58 -5.58
CA SER A 48 -23.22 -9.30 -7.01
C SER A 48 -21.89 -8.60 -7.31
N TYR A 49 -21.07 -9.21 -8.17
CA TYR A 49 -19.81 -8.64 -8.59
C TYR A 49 -20.06 -7.40 -9.47
N GLU A 50 -19.78 -6.22 -8.92
CA GLU A 50 -19.80 -4.98 -9.69
C GLU A 50 -18.40 -4.69 -10.25
N PHE A 51 -18.27 -4.82 -11.57
CA PHE A 51 -17.03 -4.49 -12.25
C PHE A 51 -16.85 -2.98 -12.35
N SER A 52 -15.82 -2.45 -11.68
CA SER A 52 -15.48 -1.04 -11.75
C SER A 52 -14.14 -0.83 -12.46
N TRP A 53 -14.15 -0.03 -13.52
CA TRP A 53 -12.93 0.39 -14.22
C TRP A 53 -11.96 1.17 -13.33
N TRP A 54 -12.47 1.86 -12.30
CA TRP A 54 -11.64 2.52 -11.29
C TRP A 54 -10.82 1.54 -10.46
N GLY A 55 -11.35 0.33 -10.23
CA GLY A 55 -10.60 -0.75 -9.58
C GLY A 55 -9.42 -1.22 -10.43
N VAL A 56 -9.61 -1.33 -11.75
CA VAL A 56 -8.52 -1.67 -12.68
C VAL A 56 -7.47 -0.58 -12.75
N ALA A 57 -7.89 0.69 -12.83
CA ALA A 57 -6.98 1.83 -12.80
C ALA A 57 -6.16 1.88 -11.50
N SER A 58 -6.80 1.67 -10.35
CA SER A 58 -6.12 1.58 -9.06
C SER A 58 -5.10 0.44 -9.02
N ALA A 59 -5.46 -0.75 -9.52
CA ALA A 59 -4.54 -1.88 -9.61
C ALA A 59 -3.34 -1.58 -10.53
N ALA A 60 -3.57 -0.90 -11.65
CA ALA A 60 -2.53 -0.52 -12.61
C ALA A 60 -1.50 0.46 -12.02
N PHE A 61 -1.91 1.38 -11.14
CA PHE A 61 -0.98 2.26 -10.42
C PHE A 61 -0.31 1.57 -9.23
N TRP A 62 -1.01 0.63 -8.59
CA TRP A 62 -0.51 -0.08 -7.41
C TRP A 62 0.58 -1.10 -7.73
N VAL A 63 0.50 -1.79 -8.87
CA VAL A 63 1.49 -2.83 -9.25
C VAL A 63 2.91 -2.25 -9.47
N PRO A 64 3.10 -1.16 -10.24
CA PRO A 64 4.40 -0.51 -10.37
C PRO A 64 4.92 0.06 -9.05
N ALA A 65 4.04 0.61 -8.20
CA ALA A 65 4.41 1.09 -6.87
C ALA A 65 4.90 -0.04 -5.95
N GLY A 66 4.30 -1.23 -6.04
CA GLY A 66 4.79 -2.43 -5.35
C GLY A 66 6.16 -2.87 -5.85
N LEU A 67 6.36 -2.90 -7.17
CA LEU A 67 7.64 -3.24 -7.80
C LEU A 67 8.78 -2.29 -7.42
N SER A 68 8.52 -0.97 -7.45
CA SER A 68 9.53 0.03 -7.08
C SER A 68 9.97 -0.14 -5.62
N THR A 69 9.02 -0.46 -4.73
CA THR A 69 9.28 -0.75 -3.31
C THR A 69 10.17 -2.00 -3.16
N ILE A 70 9.91 -3.08 -3.89
CA ILE A 70 10.72 -4.30 -3.81
C ILE A 70 12.14 -4.04 -4.32
N ILE A 71 12.30 -3.23 -5.37
CA ILE A 71 13.61 -2.85 -5.92
C ILE A 71 14.37 -1.91 -4.97
N SER A 72 13.69 -1.05 -4.22
CA SER A 72 14.33 -0.12 -3.29
C SER A 72 14.82 -0.80 -2.02
N VAL A 73 14.11 -1.81 -1.51
CA VAL A 73 14.44 -2.54 -0.27
C VAL A 73 15.92 -2.96 -0.14
N PRO A 74 16.54 -3.62 -1.14
CA PRO A 74 17.95 -4.01 -1.05
C PRO A 74 18.93 -2.82 -1.12
N ARG A 75 18.50 -1.66 -1.64
CA ARG A 75 19.37 -0.47 -1.82
C ARG A 75 19.37 0.47 -0.62
N ILE A 76 18.20 0.77 -0.06
CA ILE A 76 18.05 1.79 1.00
C ILE A 76 17.68 1.19 2.37
N GLY A 77 17.43 -0.11 2.43
CA GLY A 77 17.00 -0.80 3.64
C GLY A 77 15.49 -0.71 3.88
N LEU A 78 15.01 -1.58 4.77
CA LEU A 78 13.57 -1.76 5.05
C LEU A 78 12.97 -0.53 5.72
N ALA A 79 13.62 -0.01 6.77
CA ALA A 79 13.13 1.12 7.54
C ALA A 79 12.96 2.38 6.67
N MET A 80 13.99 2.72 5.89
CA MET A 80 13.95 3.90 5.00
C MET A 80 12.88 3.78 3.91
N THR A 81 12.74 2.59 3.31
CA THR A 81 11.70 2.35 2.30
C THR A 81 10.30 2.61 2.88
N MET A 82 10.04 2.19 4.12
CA MET A 82 8.75 2.39 4.76
C MET A 82 8.51 3.85 5.16
N VAL A 83 9.52 4.55 5.68
CA VAL A 83 9.39 5.98 6.00
C VAL A 83 9.09 6.79 4.73
N VAL A 84 9.79 6.53 3.64
CA VAL A 84 9.57 7.22 2.36
C VAL A 84 8.19 6.90 1.80
N SER A 85 7.76 5.63 1.82
CA SER A 85 6.44 5.23 1.31
C SER A 85 5.29 5.77 2.16
N CYS A 86 5.40 5.75 3.49
CA CYS A 86 4.38 6.31 4.37
C CYS A 86 4.34 7.83 4.24
N GLY A 87 5.50 8.50 4.22
CA GLY A 87 5.59 9.95 4.08
C GLY A 87 5.01 10.43 2.75
N SER A 88 5.36 9.79 1.64
CA SER A 88 4.79 10.13 0.33
C SER A 88 3.29 9.87 0.26
N SER A 89 2.80 8.78 0.86
CA SER A 89 1.37 8.49 0.95
C SER A 89 0.61 9.53 1.78
N THR A 90 1.16 9.98 2.92
CA THR A 90 0.52 11.01 3.76
C THR A 90 0.48 12.35 3.04
N ILE A 91 1.58 12.75 2.38
CA ILE A 91 1.61 13.99 1.59
C ILE A 91 0.62 13.92 0.43
N LEU A 92 0.60 12.80 -0.31
CA LEU A 92 -0.31 12.63 -1.43
C LEU A 92 -1.78 12.61 -0.97
N SER A 93 -2.07 11.92 0.15
CA SER A 93 -3.41 11.90 0.73
C SER A 93 -3.82 13.31 1.15
N PHE A 94 -2.94 14.05 1.83
CA PHE A 94 -3.18 15.44 2.19
C PHE A 94 -3.48 16.29 0.94
N LEU A 95 -2.63 16.22 -0.09
CA LEU A 95 -2.83 16.98 -1.32
C LEU A 95 -4.12 16.58 -2.06
N VAL A 96 -4.44 15.29 -2.16
CA VAL A 96 -5.63 14.83 -2.90
C VAL A 96 -6.92 15.17 -2.18
N PHE A 97 -7.02 14.87 -0.88
CA PHE A 97 -8.24 15.12 -0.10
C PHE A 97 -8.47 16.61 0.15
N TRP A 98 -7.41 17.36 0.46
CA TRP A 98 -7.52 18.79 0.75
C TRP A 98 -7.60 19.66 -0.52
N LEU A 99 -6.69 19.45 -1.49
CA LEU A 99 -6.61 20.33 -2.67
C LEU A 99 -7.59 19.94 -3.77
N PHE A 100 -7.84 18.64 -3.95
CA PHE A 100 -8.60 18.13 -5.10
C PHE A 100 -10.06 17.80 -4.78
N LEU A 101 -10.33 17.21 -3.60
CA LEU A 101 -11.70 16.92 -3.15
C LEU A 101 -12.32 18.07 -2.33
N GLY A 102 -11.52 19.03 -1.86
CA GLY A 102 -12.00 20.18 -1.10
C GLY A 102 -12.57 19.84 0.27
N ASP A 103 -12.22 18.67 0.83
CA ASP A 103 -12.68 18.27 2.16
C ASP A 103 -12.08 19.19 3.24
N ARG A 104 -12.93 19.67 4.14
CA ARG A 104 -12.52 20.55 5.25
C ARG A 104 -11.84 19.70 6.33
N MET A 105 -10.64 20.11 6.75
CA MET A 105 -9.92 19.44 7.86
C MET A 105 -10.81 19.38 9.11
N GLN A 106 -10.98 18.18 9.67
CA GLN A 106 -11.79 18.00 10.87
C GLN A 106 -11.04 18.53 12.09
N GLN A 107 -11.64 19.53 12.74
CA GLN A 107 -11.10 20.17 13.92
C GLN A 107 -11.35 19.28 15.14
N HIS A 108 -10.28 18.80 15.77
CA HIS A 108 -10.38 17.98 16.97
C HIS A 108 -9.91 18.82 18.16
N SER A 109 -10.76 18.98 19.18
CA SER A 109 -10.39 19.60 20.45
C SER A 109 -9.93 18.50 21.40
N ILE A 110 -8.62 18.42 21.65
CA ILE A 110 -8.04 17.53 22.65
C ILE A 110 -7.43 18.42 23.73
N LEU A 111 -7.91 18.24 24.97
CA LEU A 111 -7.38 18.95 26.15
C LEU A 111 -7.35 20.49 26.02
N GLY A 112 -8.36 21.09 25.38
CA GLY A 112 -8.47 22.54 25.26
C GLY A 112 -7.58 23.19 24.20
N HIS A 113 -6.83 22.38 23.43
CA HIS A 113 -6.11 22.84 22.25
C HIS A 113 -6.83 22.38 20.98
N GLU A 114 -7.08 23.32 20.07
CA GLU A 114 -7.64 23.03 18.76
C GLU A 114 -6.53 22.51 17.84
N VAL A 115 -6.64 21.26 17.41
CA VAL A 115 -5.70 20.65 16.48
C VAL A 115 -6.45 20.31 15.19
N TYR A 116 -5.95 20.83 14.07
CA TYR A 116 -6.42 20.48 12.74
C TYR A 116 -5.66 19.23 12.29
N LEU A 117 -6.37 18.12 12.17
CA LEU A 117 -5.82 16.85 11.69
C LEU A 117 -6.36 16.57 10.29
N ALA A 118 -5.51 15.97 9.45
CA ALA A 118 -5.96 15.35 8.21
C ALA A 118 -6.94 14.21 8.55
N PRO A 119 -7.95 13.95 7.68
CA PRO A 119 -8.92 12.87 7.89
C PRO A 119 -8.27 11.48 7.99
#